data_AF-A0A5D2QIS2-F1
#
_entry.id   AF-A0A5D2QIS2-F1
#
_cell.length_a   1.000
_cell.length_b   1.000
_cell.length_c   1.000
_cell.angle_alpha   90.00
_cell.angle_beta   90.00
_cell.angle_gamma   90.00
#
_symmetry.space_group_name_H-M   'P 1'
#
loop_
_entity.id
_entity.type
_entity.pdbx_description
1 polymer ?
#
loop_
_entity_poly.entity_id
_entity_poly.type
_entity_poly.pdbx_seq_one_letter_code
_entity_poly.pdbx_strand_id
1 'polypeptide(L)'
;MAAVPKQTTMAIKSYKNQAQMLVKNYLLADPFAPYTSILGGILACKVVYDLSDLISCFYIKTYPSLTKIQRVDWNNRGISTTHAIFVSALSLYFVFWSDLFSDPHLTGLMVFRSSQLSTFGLGVSLGYFFSDLAMTLWQYPALGGIEYVIHHLLSGTAVAYSMFTGEAQLYTYMVVISEVTTPEIHLRWYLDTAGMKRSTAYLINGVVIFIGWLIARVLLFGYMFYHVYLHYDQVIKMHAFGFVLVFGVPSALGILNLIWFGKIIKGLAKTLAKRRSRTKELDSEN
;
A
#
# COMPACT_ATOMS: atom_id res chain seq x y z
N MET A 1 39.84 -1.57 -11.19
CA MET A 1 38.84 -0.90 -10.32
C MET A 1 39.58 0.11 -9.45
N ALA A 2 39.29 1.41 -9.59
CA ALA A 2 39.97 2.44 -8.80
C ALA A 2 39.47 2.40 -7.35
N ALA A 3 40.40 2.34 -6.39
CA ALA A 3 40.07 2.34 -4.97
C ALA A 3 39.44 3.66 -4.56
N VAL A 4 38.33 3.61 -3.82
CA VAL A 4 37.64 4.80 -3.32
C VAL A 4 38.57 5.55 -2.35
N PRO A 5 38.76 6.87 -2.51
CA PRO A 5 39.66 7.65 -1.66
C PRO A 5 39.27 7.57 -0.18
N LYS A 6 40.27 7.44 0.71
CA LYS A 6 40.09 7.27 2.16
C LYS A 6 39.23 8.36 2.80
N GLN A 7 39.30 9.60 2.30
CA GLN A 7 38.44 10.72 2.71
C GLN A 7 36.97 10.49 2.38
N THR A 8 36.67 9.96 1.20
CA THR A 8 35.30 9.62 0.78
C THR A 8 34.72 8.50 1.65
N THR A 9 35.53 7.48 1.99
CA THR A 9 35.10 6.39 2.90
C THR A 9 34.81 6.90 4.31
N MET A 10 35.62 7.82 4.84
CA MET A 10 35.39 8.43 6.16
C MET A 10 34.15 9.33 6.17
N ALA A 11 33.93 10.11 5.12
CA ALA A 11 32.73 10.95 4.98
C ALA A 11 31.46 10.10 4.96
N ILE A 12 31.43 9.03 4.14
CA ILE A 12 30.28 8.10 4.07
C ILE A 12 30.01 7.46 5.45
N LYS A 13 31.06 7.06 6.17
CA LYS A 13 30.91 6.48 7.51
C LYS A 13 30.39 7.51 8.52
N SER A 14 30.81 8.76 8.41
CA SER A 14 30.30 9.87 9.23
C SER A 14 28.81 10.13 8.97
N TYR A 15 28.39 10.26 7.70
CA TYR A 15 26.99 10.43 7.34
C TYR A 15 26.12 9.25 7.80
N LYS A 16 26.61 8.02 7.64
CA LYS A 16 25.91 6.82 8.13
C LYS A 16 25.75 6.85 9.65
N ASN A 17 26.80 7.22 10.38
CA ASN A 17 26.75 7.34 11.84
C ASN A 17 25.82 8.49 12.29
N GLN A 18 25.83 9.63 11.61
CA GLN A 18 24.92 10.74 11.88
C GLN A 18 23.47 10.37 11.59
N ALA A 19 23.19 9.69 10.48
CA ALA A 19 21.85 9.20 10.16
C ALA A 19 21.39 8.15 11.20
N GLN A 20 22.27 7.25 11.62
CA GLN A 20 21.96 6.28 12.68
C GLN A 20 21.72 6.95 14.03
N MET A 21 22.50 7.97 14.38
CA MET A 21 22.30 8.78 15.59
C MET A 21 21.01 9.58 15.54
N LEU A 22 20.69 10.18 14.39
CA LEU A 22 19.44 10.90 14.18
C LEU A 22 18.25 9.96 14.32
N VAL A 23 18.30 8.79 13.65
CA VAL A 23 17.28 7.75 13.75
C VAL A 23 17.16 7.29 15.20
N LYS A 24 18.26 7.00 15.90
CA LYS A 24 18.23 6.53 17.29
C LYS A 24 17.69 7.60 18.25
N ASN A 25 18.09 8.85 18.11
CA ASN A 25 17.61 9.95 18.96
C ASN A 25 16.15 10.30 18.68
N TYR A 26 15.73 10.23 17.41
CA TYR A 26 14.34 10.45 17.00
C TYR A 26 13.43 9.30 17.44
N LEU A 27 13.92 8.07 17.34
CA LEU A 27 13.24 6.89 17.88
C LEU A 27 13.10 7.03 19.41
N LEU A 28 14.18 7.37 20.12
CA LEU A 28 14.18 7.52 21.59
C LEU A 28 13.45 8.77 22.12
N ALA A 29 12.98 9.68 21.25
CA ALA A 29 12.25 10.88 21.65
C ALA A 29 10.73 10.64 21.70
N ASP A 30 10.19 10.82 22.90
CA ASP A 30 8.78 10.79 23.34
C ASP A 30 7.86 11.77 22.54
N PRO A 31 6.56 11.90 22.87
CA PRO A 31 5.31 11.76 22.08
C PRO A 31 5.17 12.40 20.67
N PHE A 32 6.20 13.01 20.08
CA PHE A 32 6.14 13.73 18.81
C PHE A 32 6.43 12.87 17.57
N ALA A 33 7.04 11.70 17.75
CA ALA A 33 7.38 10.78 16.65
C ALA A 33 6.16 10.41 15.76
N PRO A 34 4.96 10.13 16.32
CA PRO A 34 3.76 9.94 15.53
C PRO A 34 3.43 11.16 14.64
N TYR A 35 3.33 12.36 15.20
CA TYR A 35 2.93 13.56 14.46
C TYR A 35 3.93 13.95 13.36
N THR A 36 5.22 13.85 13.66
CA THR A 36 6.29 14.16 12.70
C THR A 36 6.36 13.14 11.57
N SER A 37 6.01 11.87 11.81
CA SER A 37 5.90 10.86 10.74
C SER A 37 4.73 11.12 9.79
N ILE A 38 3.62 11.69 10.26
CA ILE A 38 2.49 12.13 9.41
C ILE A 38 2.96 13.24 8.46
N LEU A 39 3.62 14.26 9.01
CA LEU A 39 4.19 15.35 8.21
C LEU A 39 5.22 14.82 7.21
N GLY A 40 6.05 13.86 7.63
CA GLY A 40 6.99 13.14 6.75
C GLY A 40 6.29 12.44 5.60
N GLY A 41 5.16 11.75 5.86
CA GLY A 41 4.33 11.11 4.84
C GLY A 41 3.76 12.12 3.83
N ILE A 42 3.23 13.26 4.30
CA ILE A 42 2.70 14.32 3.43
C ILE A 42 3.82 14.92 2.55
N LEU A 43 4.97 15.22 3.15
CA LEU A 43 6.12 15.73 2.41
C LEU A 43 6.64 14.72 1.38
N ALA A 44 6.71 13.44 1.74
CA ALA A 44 7.07 12.37 0.82
C ALA A 44 6.10 12.29 -0.36
N CYS A 45 4.79 12.45 -0.13
CA CYS A 45 3.80 12.50 -1.21
C CYS A 45 4.09 13.64 -2.19
N LYS A 46 4.39 14.85 -1.70
CA LYS A 46 4.72 15.99 -2.55
C LYS A 46 6.00 15.75 -3.37
N VAL A 47 7.05 15.24 -2.73
CA VAL A 47 8.32 14.93 -3.40
C VAL A 47 8.13 13.87 -4.47
N VAL A 48 7.39 12.80 -4.17
CA VAL A 48 7.13 11.72 -5.13
C VAL A 48 6.28 12.22 -6.29
N TYR A 49 5.29 13.09 -6.05
CA TYR A 49 4.50 13.70 -7.12
C TYR A 49 5.38 14.48 -8.10
N ASP A 50 6.23 15.37 -7.59
CA ASP A 50 7.12 16.19 -8.42
C ASP A 50 8.15 15.34 -9.16
N LEU A 51 8.69 14.31 -8.50
CA LEU A 51 9.62 13.39 -9.12
C LEU A 51 8.94 12.52 -10.20
N SER A 52 7.70 12.10 -9.96
CA SER A 52 6.89 11.39 -10.96
C SER A 52 6.66 12.24 -12.19
N ASP A 53 6.32 13.52 -12.02
CA ASP A 53 6.14 14.47 -13.11
C ASP A 53 7.46 14.66 -13.89
N LEU A 54 8.55 14.89 -13.18
CA LEU A 54 9.89 15.10 -13.75
C LEU A 54 10.35 13.87 -14.55
N ILE A 55 10.37 12.70 -13.94
CA ILE A 55 10.80 11.45 -14.59
C ILE A 55 9.89 11.13 -15.78
N SER A 56 8.58 11.27 -15.62
CA SER A 56 7.63 10.94 -16.70
C SER A 56 7.79 11.89 -17.89
N CYS A 57 8.04 13.18 -17.67
CA CYS A 57 8.33 14.14 -18.73
C CYS A 57 9.54 13.74 -19.60
N PHE A 58 10.61 13.23 -18.99
CA PHE A 58 11.84 12.89 -19.72
C PHE A 58 11.85 11.49 -20.32
N TYR A 59 11.26 10.50 -19.64
CA TYR A 59 11.43 9.09 -20.00
C TYR A 59 10.18 8.45 -20.62
N ILE A 60 8.99 9.03 -20.45
CA ILE A 60 7.74 8.45 -20.93
C ILE A 60 7.19 9.26 -22.09
N LYS A 61 7.40 8.76 -23.31
CA LYS A 61 6.99 9.44 -24.57
C LYS A 61 5.52 9.85 -24.60
N THR A 62 4.63 9.06 -24.01
CA THR A 62 3.18 9.36 -24.01
C THR A 62 2.82 10.47 -23.02
N TYR A 63 3.62 10.70 -21.97
CA TYR A 63 3.27 11.57 -20.86
C TYR A 63 3.02 13.04 -21.27
N PRO A 64 3.86 13.68 -22.11
CA PRO A 64 3.61 15.05 -22.56
C PRO A 64 2.30 15.24 -23.32
N SER A 65 1.80 14.18 -23.98
CA SER A 65 0.56 14.19 -24.76
C SER A 65 -0.71 14.01 -23.93
N LEU A 66 -0.58 13.68 -22.64
CA LEU A 66 -1.71 13.47 -21.75
C LEU A 66 -2.43 14.79 -21.44
N THR A 67 -3.74 14.71 -21.26
CA THR A 67 -4.54 15.85 -20.77
C THR A 67 -4.08 16.26 -19.37
N LYS A 68 -4.38 17.50 -18.96
CA LYS A 68 -4.03 18.00 -17.63
C LYS A 68 -4.51 17.07 -16.52
N ILE A 69 -5.75 16.57 -16.61
CA ILE A 69 -6.32 15.69 -15.58
C ILE A 69 -5.66 14.30 -15.59
N GLN A 70 -5.32 13.76 -16.77
CA GLN A 70 -4.59 12.49 -16.86
C GLN A 70 -3.17 12.58 -16.29
N ARG A 71 -2.48 13.72 -16.44
CA ARG A 71 -1.18 13.93 -15.79
C ARG A 71 -1.30 13.99 -14.27
N VAL A 72 -2.35 14.62 -13.76
CA VAL A 72 -2.64 14.64 -12.32
C VAL A 72 -2.89 13.21 -11.81
N ASP A 73 -3.76 12.43 -12.46
CA ASP A 73 -4.00 11.02 -12.09
C ASP A 73 -2.73 10.17 -12.22
N TRP A 74 -1.95 10.37 -13.29
CA TRP A 74 -0.68 9.68 -13.52
C TRP A 74 0.30 9.87 -12.36
N ASN A 75 0.50 11.12 -11.93
CA ASN A 75 1.41 11.44 -10.84
C ASN A 75 0.85 11.03 -9.47
N ASN A 76 -0.47 11.15 -9.27
CA ASN A 76 -1.12 10.66 -8.05
C ASN A 76 -0.93 9.15 -7.87
N ARG A 77 -1.08 8.38 -8.95
CA ARG A 77 -0.77 6.94 -8.96
C ARG A 77 0.69 6.64 -8.64
N GLY A 78 1.60 7.56 -8.97
CA GLY A 78 3.02 7.46 -8.60
C GLY A 78 3.24 7.57 -7.09
N ILE A 79 2.53 8.49 -6.42
CA ILE A 79 2.48 8.59 -4.96
C ILE A 79 1.98 7.28 -4.36
N SER A 80 0.79 6.83 -4.76
CA SER A 80 0.16 5.62 -4.23
C SER A 80 1.00 4.36 -4.47
N THR A 81 1.64 4.23 -5.63
CA THR A 81 2.54 3.10 -5.91
C THR A 81 3.74 3.08 -4.97
N THR A 82 4.33 4.25 -4.70
CA THR A 82 5.48 4.37 -3.80
C THR A 82 5.09 4.04 -2.36
N HIS A 83 3.96 4.57 -1.89
CA HIS A 83 3.42 4.24 -0.56
C HIS A 83 3.09 2.75 -0.45
N ALA A 84 2.42 2.18 -1.47
CA ALA A 84 2.06 0.78 -1.48
C ALA A 84 3.28 -0.16 -1.34
N ILE A 85 4.38 0.14 -2.05
CA ILE A 85 5.63 -0.61 -1.92
C ILE A 85 6.20 -0.47 -0.50
N PHE A 86 6.26 0.76 0.02
CA PHE A 86 6.77 1.04 1.37
C PHE A 86 5.97 0.30 2.45
N VAL A 87 4.65 0.49 2.47
CA VAL A 87 3.80 -0.09 3.51
C VAL A 87 3.74 -1.61 3.39
N SER A 88 3.71 -2.16 2.17
CA SER A 88 3.69 -3.62 1.98
C SER A 88 4.97 -4.27 2.48
N ALA A 89 6.14 -3.70 2.15
CA ALA A 89 7.42 -4.21 2.64
C ALA A 89 7.49 -4.18 4.18
N LEU A 90 7.06 -3.07 4.78
CA LEU A 90 7.05 -2.91 6.23
C LEU A 90 6.06 -3.88 6.90
N SER A 91 4.88 -4.05 6.32
CA SER A 91 3.84 -4.92 6.85
C SER A 91 4.23 -6.39 6.77
N LEU A 92 4.82 -6.82 5.65
CA LEU A 92 5.35 -8.17 5.50
C LEU A 92 6.46 -8.43 6.54
N TYR A 93 7.37 -7.47 6.75
CA TYR A 93 8.38 -7.57 7.79
C TYR A 93 7.75 -7.76 9.17
N PHE A 94 6.80 -6.92 9.57
CA PHE A 94 6.21 -7.02 10.91
C PHE A 94 5.34 -8.26 11.12
N VAL A 95 4.59 -8.68 10.11
CA VAL A 95 3.66 -9.82 10.23
C VAL A 95 4.40 -11.16 10.18
N PHE A 96 5.47 -11.28 9.38
CA PHE A 96 6.10 -12.59 9.10
C PHE A 96 7.55 -12.73 9.58
N TRP A 97 8.30 -11.64 9.74
CA TRP A 97 9.74 -11.71 10.08
C TRP A 97 10.11 -11.08 11.42
N SER A 98 9.29 -10.18 11.95
CA SER A 98 9.55 -9.51 13.21
C SER A 98 9.05 -10.35 14.39
N ASP A 99 9.83 -10.34 15.48
CA ASP A 99 9.44 -10.94 16.75
C ASP A 99 8.36 -10.15 17.50
N LEU A 100 8.03 -8.92 17.04
CA LEU A 100 7.13 -7.99 17.72
C LEU A 100 5.77 -8.61 18.10
N PHE A 101 5.20 -9.43 17.22
CA PHE A 101 3.88 -10.03 17.40
C PHE A 101 3.90 -11.55 17.62
N SER A 102 5.04 -12.21 17.41
CA SER A 102 5.19 -13.66 17.47
C SER A 102 5.91 -14.16 18.73
N ASP A 103 6.75 -13.33 19.36
CA ASP A 103 7.55 -13.76 20.51
C ASP A 103 6.67 -13.96 21.76
N PRO A 104 6.58 -15.18 22.32
CA PRO A 104 5.83 -15.45 23.54
C PRO A 104 6.48 -14.83 24.79
N HIS A 105 7.77 -14.48 24.73
CA HIS A 105 8.53 -13.91 25.86
C HIS A 105 8.39 -12.39 25.97
N LEU A 106 7.93 -11.70 24.93
CA LEU A 106 7.61 -10.28 25.01
C LEU A 106 6.44 -10.06 25.98
N THR A 107 6.61 -9.13 26.92
CA THR A 107 5.59 -8.79 27.91
C THR A 107 4.39 -8.08 27.24
N GLY A 108 3.18 -8.45 27.67
CA GLY A 108 1.93 -7.83 27.19
C GLY A 108 1.21 -8.64 26.12
N LEU A 109 -0.10 -8.40 25.98
CA LEU A 109 -0.94 -9.07 24.98
C LEU A 109 -0.60 -8.55 23.58
N MET A 110 -0.63 -9.43 22.58
CA MET A 110 -0.23 -9.10 21.20
C MET A 110 -1.00 -7.90 20.65
N VAL A 111 -2.28 -7.76 21.00
CA VAL A 111 -3.14 -6.64 20.58
C VAL A 111 -2.70 -5.27 21.11
N PHE A 112 -1.83 -5.22 22.12
CA PHE A 112 -1.29 -3.99 22.72
C PHE A 112 0.19 -3.79 22.38
N ARG A 113 0.81 -4.70 21.62
CA ARG A 113 2.22 -4.58 21.27
C ARG A 113 2.39 -3.59 20.12
N SER A 114 3.35 -2.70 20.28
CA SER A 114 3.78 -1.76 19.26
C SER A 114 5.26 -1.44 19.45
N SER A 115 5.88 -0.92 18.41
CA SER A 115 7.25 -0.41 18.42
C SER A 115 7.27 0.99 17.81
N GLN A 116 8.32 1.75 18.07
CA GLN A 116 8.46 3.08 17.46
C GLN A 116 8.54 2.99 15.94
N LEU A 117 9.21 1.96 15.39
CA LEU A 117 9.29 1.74 13.95
C LEU A 117 7.92 1.41 13.34
N SER A 118 7.12 0.59 14.02
CA SER A 118 5.78 0.27 13.53
C SER A 118 4.87 1.49 13.58
N THR A 119 4.82 2.19 14.71
CA THR A 119 4.05 3.43 14.85
C THR A 119 4.49 4.50 13.83
N PHE A 120 5.79 4.65 13.59
CA PHE A 120 6.32 5.55 12.56
C PHE A 120 5.81 5.18 11.16
N GLY A 121 5.86 3.90 10.78
CA GLY A 121 5.39 3.44 9.48
C GLY A 121 3.88 3.64 9.26
N LEU A 122 3.08 3.43 10.31
CA LEU A 122 1.65 3.75 10.28
C LEU A 122 1.41 5.26 10.15
N GLY A 123 2.24 6.09 10.78
CA GLY A 123 2.14 7.54 10.65
C GLY A 123 2.53 8.09 9.28
N VAL A 124 3.58 7.55 8.67
CA VAL A 124 3.88 7.83 7.25
C VAL A 124 2.69 7.44 6.36
N SER A 125 2.08 6.29 6.63
CA SER A 125 0.89 5.83 5.89
C SER A 125 -0.32 6.74 6.11
N LEU A 126 -0.53 7.24 7.33
CA LEU A 126 -1.61 8.19 7.61
C LEU A 126 -1.42 9.52 6.87
N GLY A 127 -0.18 10.01 6.77
CA GLY A 127 0.15 11.19 5.96
C GLY A 127 -0.14 10.98 4.46
N TYR A 128 0.10 9.77 3.95
CA TYR A 128 -0.31 9.37 2.62
C TYR A 128 -1.84 9.36 2.47
N PHE A 129 -2.58 8.69 3.37
CA PHE A 129 -4.04 8.62 3.31
C PHE A 129 -4.68 10.01 3.28
N PHE A 130 -4.17 10.97 4.06
CA PHE A 130 -4.65 12.35 4.00
C PHE A 130 -4.36 13.04 2.67
N SER A 131 -3.14 12.88 2.15
CA SER A 131 -2.72 13.51 0.89
C SER A 131 -3.56 12.99 -0.29
N ASP A 132 -3.72 11.66 -0.37
CA ASP A 132 -4.42 11.01 -1.46
C ASP A 132 -5.94 11.21 -1.40
N LEU A 133 -6.52 11.21 -0.19
CA LEU A 133 -7.92 11.58 0.01
C LEU A 133 -8.17 13.05 -0.38
N ALA A 134 -7.30 13.97 0.03
CA ALA A 134 -7.42 15.37 -0.32
C ALA A 134 -7.37 15.58 -1.84
N MET A 135 -6.43 14.92 -2.54
CA MET A 135 -6.35 14.97 -4.00
C MET A 135 -7.58 14.37 -4.67
N THR A 136 -8.07 13.23 -4.18
CA THR A 136 -9.27 12.59 -4.71
C THR A 136 -10.50 13.47 -4.56
N LEU A 137 -10.70 14.08 -3.39
CA LEU A 137 -11.82 15.00 -3.15
C LEU A 137 -11.71 16.25 -4.02
N TRP A 138 -10.51 16.82 -4.14
CA TRP A 138 -10.27 18.02 -4.94
C TRP A 138 -10.54 17.81 -6.44
N GLN A 139 -10.24 16.62 -6.95
CA GLN A 139 -10.44 16.26 -8.34
C GLN A 139 -11.65 15.31 -8.54
N TYR A 140 -12.57 15.25 -7.58
CA TYR A 140 -13.71 14.33 -7.66
C TYR A 140 -14.63 14.70 -8.83
N PRO A 141 -15.14 13.72 -9.61
CA PRO A 141 -14.94 12.26 -9.52
C PRO A 141 -13.82 11.71 -10.41
N ALA A 142 -12.92 12.55 -10.94
CA ALA A 142 -11.95 12.16 -11.96
C ALA A 142 -10.85 11.21 -11.45
N LEU A 143 -10.43 11.34 -10.18
CA LEU A 143 -9.37 10.50 -9.59
C LEU A 143 -9.92 9.25 -8.88
N GLY A 144 -11.19 9.24 -8.46
CA GLY A 144 -11.78 8.14 -7.73
C GLY A 144 -13.28 8.28 -7.51
N GLY A 145 -13.97 7.13 -7.43
CA GLY A 145 -15.39 7.05 -7.09
C GLY A 145 -15.65 7.04 -5.58
N ILE A 146 -16.93 7.00 -5.19
CA ILE A 146 -17.34 7.00 -3.78
C ILE A 146 -16.79 5.80 -3.00
N GLU A 147 -16.63 4.65 -3.65
CA GLU A 147 -16.03 3.45 -3.05
C GLU A 147 -14.58 3.69 -2.62
N TYR A 148 -13.85 4.53 -3.36
CA TYR A 148 -12.47 4.90 -3.05
C TYR A 148 -12.40 5.82 -1.84
N VAL A 149 -13.31 6.79 -1.78
CA VAL A 149 -13.45 7.72 -0.64
C VAL A 149 -13.78 6.95 0.63
N ILE A 150 -14.76 6.04 0.59
CA ILE A 150 -15.14 5.20 1.72
C ILE A 150 -13.95 4.31 2.15
N HIS A 151 -13.26 3.69 1.19
CA HIS A 151 -12.07 2.89 1.45
C HIS A 151 -10.99 3.69 2.19
N HIS A 152 -10.70 4.91 1.75
CA HIS A 152 -9.69 5.79 2.37
C HIS A 152 -10.11 6.26 3.76
N LEU A 153 -11.37 6.61 3.97
CA LEU A 153 -11.87 7.03 5.29
C LEU A 153 -11.82 5.88 6.31
N LEU A 154 -12.26 4.69 5.94
CA LEU A 154 -12.23 3.51 6.82
C LEU A 154 -10.79 3.10 7.14
N SER A 155 -9.94 2.98 6.11
CA SER A 155 -8.54 2.58 6.28
C SER A 155 -7.76 3.62 7.06
N GLY A 156 -7.91 4.91 6.72
CA GLY A 156 -7.27 6.02 7.43
C GLY A 156 -7.67 6.10 8.90
N THR A 157 -8.96 5.85 9.22
CA THR A 157 -9.43 5.82 10.61
C THR A 157 -8.81 4.67 11.40
N ALA A 158 -8.76 3.46 10.82
CA ALA A 158 -8.15 2.29 11.47
C ALA A 158 -6.63 2.49 11.68
N VAL A 159 -5.93 3.00 10.66
CA VAL A 159 -4.50 3.31 10.74
C VAL A 159 -4.23 4.38 11.79
N ALA A 160 -5.02 5.46 11.82
CA ALA A 160 -4.89 6.52 12.83
C ALA A 160 -5.11 5.98 14.24
N TYR A 161 -6.18 5.19 14.45
CA TYR A 161 -6.44 4.56 15.73
C TYR A 161 -5.24 3.72 16.20
N SER A 162 -4.78 2.81 15.35
CA SER A 162 -3.72 1.86 15.66
C SER A 162 -2.36 2.54 15.90
N MET A 163 -2.11 3.63 15.19
CA MET A 163 -0.95 4.48 15.38
C MET A 163 -0.98 5.24 16.72
N PHE A 164 -2.07 5.93 17.04
CA PHE A 164 -2.15 6.79 18.23
C PHE A 164 -2.31 6.01 19.53
N THR A 165 -2.99 4.86 19.48
CA THR A 165 -3.24 4.04 20.68
C THR A 165 -2.20 2.93 20.86
N GLY A 166 -1.49 2.54 19.81
CA GLY A 166 -0.62 1.37 19.80
C GLY A 166 -1.38 0.04 19.74
N GLU A 167 -2.71 0.06 19.69
CA GLU A 167 -3.52 -1.16 19.66
C GLU A 167 -3.71 -1.72 18.24
N ALA A 168 -3.90 -3.05 18.17
CA ALA A 168 -4.22 -3.79 16.95
C ALA A 168 -3.26 -3.56 15.77
N GLN A 169 -2.00 -3.16 16.02
CA GLN A 169 -1.04 -2.91 14.94
C GLN A 169 -0.82 -4.16 14.08
N LEU A 170 -0.82 -5.37 14.66
CA LEU A 170 -0.76 -6.61 13.88
C LEU A 170 -1.89 -6.69 12.83
N TYR A 171 -3.13 -6.49 13.26
CA TYR A 171 -4.29 -6.58 12.38
C TYR A 171 -4.32 -5.46 11.34
N THR A 172 -3.94 -4.25 11.74
CA THR A 172 -3.73 -3.14 10.79
C THR A 172 -2.73 -3.53 9.72
N TYR A 173 -1.57 -4.10 10.09
CA TYR A 173 -0.56 -4.56 9.14
C TYR A 173 -1.04 -5.73 8.27
N MET A 174 -1.75 -6.71 8.82
CA MET A 174 -2.36 -7.78 8.03
C MET A 174 -3.29 -7.21 6.95
N VAL A 175 -4.08 -6.20 7.28
CA VAL A 175 -4.98 -5.53 6.32
C VAL A 175 -4.18 -4.76 5.28
N VAL A 176 -3.22 -3.91 5.68
CA VAL A 176 -2.50 -3.06 4.72
C VAL A 176 -1.49 -3.82 3.84
N ILE A 177 -1.18 -5.10 4.11
CA ILE A 177 -0.53 -5.99 3.12
C ILE A 177 -1.34 -6.03 1.81
N SER A 178 -2.66 -5.77 1.84
CA SER A 178 -3.46 -5.68 0.61
C SER A 178 -2.98 -4.60 -0.37
N GLU A 179 -2.22 -3.62 0.10
CA GLU A 179 -1.59 -2.61 -0.77
C GLU A 179 -0.56 -3.21 -1.72
N VAL A 180 -0.08 -4.43 -1.49
CA VAL A 180 0.86 -5.12 -2.39
C VAL A 180 0.31 -5.29 -3.80
N THR A 181 -1.02 -5.22 -3.98
CA THR A 181 -1.65 -5.30 -5.31
C THR A 181 -1.80 -3.94 -6.01
N THR A 182 -1.62 -2.84 -5.29
CA THR A 182 -1.83 -1.47 -5.80
C THR A 182 -0.88 -1.12 -6.95
N PRO A 183 0.44 -1.42 -6.87
CA PRO A 183 1.37 -1.18 -7.97
C PRO A 183 0.95 -1.85 -9.28
N GLU A 184 0.37 -3.05 -9.22
CA GLU A 184 -0.05 -3.82 -10.39
C GLU A 184 -1.31 -3.24 -11.02
N ILE A 185 -2.28 -2.79 -10.19
CA ILE A 185 -3.46 -2.07 -10.67
C ILE A 185 -3.04 -0.77 -11.36
N HIS A 186 -2.06 -0.05 -10.80
CA HIS A 186 -1.54 1.18 -11.40
C HIS A 186 -0.74 0.93 -12.67
N LEU A 187 0.10 -0.11 -12.70
CA LEU A 187 0.79 -0.55 -13.90
C LEU A 187 -0.19 -0.89 -15.02
N ARG A 188 -1.31 -1.56 -14.69
CA ARG A 188 -2.37 -1.84 -15.66
C ARG A 188 -2.93 -0.57 -16.27
N TRP A 189 -3.20 0.43 -15.42
CA TRP A 189 -3.71 1.73 -15.85
C TRP A 189 -2.66 2.46 -16.71
N TYR A 190 -1.38 2.46 -16.32
CA TYR A 190 -0.32 3.07 -17.13
C TYR A 190 -0.21 2.43 -18.53
N LEU A 191 -0.29 1.09 -18.60
CA LEU A 191 -0.30 0.38 -19.88
C LEU A 191 -1.56 0.71 -20.70
N ASP A 192 -2.72 0.86 -20.07
CA ASP A 192 -3.95 1.29 -20.74
C ASP A 192 -3.79 2.70 -21.34
N THR A 193 -3.40 3.65 -20.51
CA THR A 193 -3.20 5.06 -20.88
C THR A 193 -2.11 5.23 -21.94
N ALA A 194 -1.12 4.34 -21.98
CA ALA A 194 -0.10 4.30 -23.03
C ALA A 194 -0.57 3.61 -24.34
N GLY A 195 -1.82 3.18 -24.45
CA GLY A 195 -2.37 2.49 -25.62
C GLY A 195 -1.96 1.02 -25.74
N MET A 196 -1.42 0.42 -24.67
CA MET A 196 -0.79 -0.90 -24.68
C MET A 196 -1.72 -2.06 -24.25
N LYS A 197 -3.05 -1.91 -24.33
CA LYS A 197 -4.03 -2.96 -23.94
C LYS A 197 -3.84 -4.31 -24.63
N ARG A 198 -3.27 -4.30 -25.85
CA ARG A 198 -3.08 -5.51 -26.67
C ARG A 198 -1.72 -6.18 -26.45
N SER A 199 -0.85 -5.59 -25.61
CA SER A 199 0.49 -6.11 -25.36
C SER A 199 0.49 -7.37 -24.48
N THR A 200 1.54 -8.18 -24.59
CA THR A 200 1.79 -9.31 -23.68
C THR A 200 1.98 -8.83 -22.24
N ALA A 201 2.60 -7.66 -22.04
CA ALA A 201 2.75 -7.05 -20.72
C ALA A 201 1.39 -6.81 -20.02
N TYR A 202 0.40 -6.28 -20.75
CA TYR A 202 -0.95 -6.06 -20.21
C TYR A 202 -1.67 -7.36 -19.84
N LEU A 203 -1.40 -8.45 -20.57
CA LEU A 203 -1.91 -9.78 -20.22
C LEU A 203 -1.25 -10.31 -18.95
N ILE A 204 0.09 -10.34 -18.91
CA ILE A 204 0.85 -10.86 -17.77
C ILE A 204 0.45 -10.10 -16.50
N ASN A 205 0.43 -8.77 -16.57
CA ASN A 205 -0.04 -7.93 -15.47
C ASN A 205 -1.46 -8.31 -15.01
N GLY A 206 -2.38 -8.64 -15.92
CA GLY A 206 -3.73 -9.10 -15.57
C GLY A 206 -3.75 -10.43 -14.80
N VAL A 207 -2.84 -11.36 -15.13
CA VAL A 207 -2.67 -12.63 -14.39
C VAL A 207 -2.07 -12.37 -13.01
N VAL A 208 -1.06 -11.51 -12.92
CA VAL A 208 -0.43 -11.13 -11.65
C VAL A 208 -1.46 -10.45 -10.73
N ILE A 209 -2.29 -9.54 -11.25
CA ILE A 209 -3.39 -8.92 -10.49
C ILE A 209 -4.33 -10.00 -9.94
N PHE A 210 -4.74 -10.96 -10.75
CA PHE A 210 -5.65 -12.02 -10.31
C PHE A 210 -5.05 -12.83 -9.14
N ILE A 211 -3.80 -13.28 -9.27
CA ILE A 211 -3.11 -14.07 -8.24
C ILE A 211 -2.89 -13.23 -6.98
N GLY A 212 -2.35 -12.02 -7.12
CA GLY A 212 -2.09 -11.11 -6.02
C GLY A 212 -3.37 -10.75 -5.26
N TRP A 213 -4.48 -10.52 -5.97
CA TRP A 213 -5.77 -10.23 -5.36
C TRP A 213 -6.31 -11.42 -4.55
N LEU A 214 -6.23 -12.64 -5.10
CA LEU A 214 -6.65 -13.85 -4.39
C LEU A 214 -5.86 -14.01 -3.08
N ILE A 215 -4.53 -13.88 -3.14
CA ILE A 215 -3.67 -14.09 -1.97
C ILE A 215 -3.83 -12.96 -0.95
N ALA A 216 -3.59 -11.71 -1.35
CA ALA A 216 -3.49 -10.58 -0.42
C ALA A 216 -4.84 -9.98 0.00
N ARG A 217 -5.91 -10.13 -0.80
CA ARG A 217 -7.20 -9.48 -0.56
C ARG A 217 -8.35 -10.44 -0.25
N VAL A 218 -8.20 -11.74 -0.55
CA VAL A 218 -9.20 -12.77 -0.21
C VAL A 218 -8.68 -13.70 0.88
N LEU A 219 -7.60 -14.43 0.61
CA LEU A 219 -7.08 -15.43 1.55
C LEU A 219 -6.53 -14.80 2.82
N LEU A 220 -5.74 -13.72 2.70
CA LEU A 220 -5.19 -13.02 3.87
C LEU A 220 -6.27 -12.39 4.75
N PHE A 221 -7.36 -11.86 4.17
CA PHE A 221 -8.49 -11.35 4.95
C PHE A 221 -9.20 -12.47 5.70
N GLY A 222 -9.41 -13.63 5.06
CA GLY A 222 -9.95 -14.82 5.73
C GLY A 222 -9.05 -15.30 6.86
N TYR A 223 -7.73 -15.36 6.63
CA TYR A 223 -6.74 -15.70 7.65
C TYR A 223 -6.76 -14.71 8.82
N MET A 224 -6.85 -13.41 8.55
CA MET A 224 -6.90 -12.38 9.58
C MET A 224 -8.11 -12.58 10.50
N PHE A 225 -9.31 -12.84 9.96
CA PHE A 225 -10.48 -13.13 10.79
C PHE A 225 -10.34 -14.43 11.59
N TYR A 226 -9.73 -15.46 11.00
CA TYR A 226 -9.41 -16.69 11.72
C TYR A 226 -8.43 -16.42 12.88
N HIS A 227 -7.41 -15.58 12.66
CA HIS A 227 -6.45 -15.18 13.69
C HIS A 227 -7.12 -14.37 14.81
N VAL A 228 -8.02 -13.45 14.47
CA VAL A 228 -8.85 -12.71 15.44
C VAL A 228 -9.71 -13.67 16.27
N TYR A 229 -10.30 -14.69 15.65
CA TYR A 229 -11.09 -15.70 16.35
C TYR A 229 -10.24 -16.49 17.37
N LEU A 230 -9.03 -16.91 16.99
CA LEU A 230 -8.12 -17.63 17.90
C LEU A 230 -7.62 -16.77 19.07
N HIS A 231 -7.56 -15.44 18.90
CA HIS A 231 -7.08 -14.50 19.92
C HIS A 231 -8.20 -13.57 20.43
N TYR A 232 -9.45 -14.05 20.38
CA TYR A 232 -10.62 -13.25 20.76
C TYR A 232 -10.53 -12.75 22.21
N ASP A 233 -9.96 -13.56 23.11
CA ASP A 233 -9.73 -13.23 24.53
C ASP A 233 -8.83 -12.01 24.74
N GLN A 234 -7.96 -11.71 23.76
CA GLN A 234 -7.13 -10.51 23.76
C GLN A 234 -7.89 -9.33 23.16
N VAL A 235 -8.60 -9.57 22.05
CA VAL A 235 -9.33 -8.52 21.30
C VAL A 235 -10.44 -7.89 22.16
N ILE A 236 -11.14 -8.66 22.99
CA ILE A 236 -12.17 -8.12 23.90
C ILE A 236 -11.62 -7.21 25.01
N LYS A 237 -10.31 -7.21 25.24
CA LYS A 237 -9.66 -6.36 26.26
C LYS A 237 -9.29 -4.98 25.70
N MET A 238 -9.33 -4.79 24.37
CA MET A 238 -9.06 -3.51 23.72
C MET A 238 -10.10 -2.46 24.09
N HIS A 239 -9.80 -1.18 23.82
CA HIS A 239 -10.84 -0.16 23.90
C HIS A 239 -12.01 -0.50 22.99
N ALA A 240 -13.24 -0.16 23.40
CA ALA A 240 -14.46 -0.47 22.66
C ALA A 240 -14.40 0.00 21.20
N PHE A 241 -13.79 1.17 20.96
CA PHE A 241 -13.61 1.68 19.61
C PHE A 241 -12.66 0.81 18.78
N GLY A 242 -11.51 0.40 19.34
CA GLY A 242 -10.60 -0.54 18.69
C GLY A 242 -11.21 -1.90 18.41
N PHE A 243 -11.99 -2.43 19.35
CA PHE A 243 -12.76 -3.66 19.15
C PHE A 243 -13.68 -3.53 17.93
N VAL A 244 -14.44 -2.45 17.82
CA VAL A 244 -15.30 -2.20 16.65
C VAL A 244 -14.49 -2.09 15.37
N LEU A 245 -13.34 -1.42 15.39
CA LEU A 245 -12.49 -1.25 14.19
C LEU A 245 -11.89 -2.57 13.70
N VAL A 246 -11.41 -3.44 14.59
CA VAL A 246 -10.81 -4.74 14.23
C VAL A 246 -11.78 -5.64 13.46
N PHE A 247 -13.08 -5.57 13.77
CA PHE A 247 -14.09 -6.32 13.02
C PHE A 247 -14.68 -5.51 11.85
N GLY A 248 -15.08 -4.26 12.11
CA GLY A 248 -15.87 -3.45 11.18
C GLY A 248 -15.10 -3.06 9.92
N VAL A 249 -13.88 -2.53 10.08
CA VAL A 249 -13.09 -2.03 8.94
C VAL A 249 -12.69 -3.18 8.01
N PRO A 250 -12.08 -4.29 8.49
CA PRO A 250 -11.74 -5.39 7.60
C PRO A 250 -12.96 -6.08 6.97
N SER A 251 -14.13 -6.07 7.62
CA SER A 251 -15.35 -6.62 7.03
C SER A 251 -15.83 -5.78 5.85
N ALA A 252 -15.89 -4.45 6.03
CA ALA A 252 -16.26 -3.53 4.95
C ALA A 252 -15.26 -3.59 3.78
N LEU A 253 -13.96 -3.60 4.09
CA LEU A 253 -12.90 -3.74 3.10
C LEU A 253 -12.92 -5.10 2.40
N GLY A 254 -13.21 -6.17 3.13
CA GLY A 254 -13.37 -7.53 2.59
C GLY A 254 -14.51 -7.63 1.59
N ILE A 255 -15.67 -7.03 1.90
CA ILE A 255 -16.80 -6.95 0.96
C ILE A 255 -16.40 -6.20 -0.32
N LEU A 256 -15.75 -5.05 -0.17
CA LEU A 256 -15.26 -4.28 -1.32
C LEU A 256 -14.26 -5.09 -2.16
N ASN A 257 -13.35 -5.81 -1.50
CA ASN A 257 -12.38 -6.70 -2.14
C ASN A 257 -13.05 -7.83 -2.93
N LEU A 258 -14.13 -8.43 -2.42
CA LEU A 258 -14.89 -9.47 -3.12
C LEU A 258 -15.63 -8.91 -4.34
N ILE A 259 -16.22 -7.73 -4.23
CA ILE A 259 -16.88 -7.04 -5.37
C ILE A 259 -15.87 -6.80 -6.49
N TRP A 260 -14.70 -6.25 -6.16
CA TRP A 260 -13.63 -6.01 -7.12
C TRP A 260 -13.03 -7.30 -7.68
N PHE A 261 -12.89 -8.35 -6.87
CA PHE A 261 -12.44 -9.65 -7.35
C PHE A 261 -13.39 -10.24 -8.39
N GLY A 262 -14.70 -10.10 -8.18
CA GLY A 262 -15.72 -10.45 -9.17
C GLY A 262 -15.54 -9.69 -10.51
N LYS A 263 -15.14 -8.41 -10.47
CA LYS A 263 -14.81 -7.65 -11.68
C LYS A 263 -13.54 -8.17 -12.37
N ILE A 264 -12.51 -8.54 -11.61
CA ILE A 264 -11.26 -9.11 -12.13
C ILE A 264 -11.52 -10.45 -12.82
N ILE A 265 -12.27 -11.36 -12.18
CA ILE A 265 -12.66 -12.66 -12.77
C ILE A 265 -13.40 -12.47 -14.08
N LYS A 266 -14.41 -11.58 -14.10
CA LYS A 266 -15.16 -11.25 -15.33
C LYS A 266 -14.25 -10.70 -16.42
N GLY A 267 -13.29 -9.84 -16.08
CA GLY A 267 -12.32 -9.30 -17.03
C GLY A 267 -11.39 -10.36 -17.63
N LEU A 268 -10.91 -11.29 -16.80
CA LEU A 268 -10.06 -12.40 -17.22
C LEU A 268 -10.84 -13.38 -18.12
N ALA A 269 -12.05 -13.77 -17.72
CA ALA A 269 -12.92 -14.65 -18.49
C ALA A 269 -13.21 -14.10 -19.90
N LYS A 270 -13.52 -12.79 -20.01
CA LYS A 270 -13.70 -12.13 -21.32
C LYS A 270 -12.44 -12.18 -22.18
N THR A 271 -11.27 -12.01 -21.58
CA THR A 271 -9.98 -12.05 -22.29
C THR A 271 -9.69 -13.44 -22.84
N LEU A 272 -9.95 -14.49 -22.05
CA LEU A 272 -9.77 -15.88 -22.47
C LEU A 272 -10.78 -16.28 -23.56
N ALA A 273 -12.05 -15.89 -23.42
CA ALA A 273 -13.08 -16.17 -24.42
C ALA A 273 -12.74 -15.56 -25.79
N LYS A 274 -12.28 -14.30 -25.83
CA LYS A 274 -11.88 -13.61 -27.06
C LYS A 274 -10.65 -14.24 -27.73
N ARG A 275 -9.71 -14.78 -26.94
CA ARG A 275 -8.57 -15.51 -27.51
C ARG A 275 -9.00 -16.83 -28.14
N ARG A 276 -9.87 -17.57 -27.44
CA ARG A 276 -10.40 -18.84 -27.95
C ARG A 276 -11.18 -18.66 -29.26
N SER A 277 -11.96 -17.59 -29.41
CA SER A 277 -12.65 -17.31 -30.68
C SER A 277 -11.65 -17.02 -31.81
N ARG A 278 -10.63 -16.21 -31.54
CA ARG A 278 -9.61 -15.86 -32.54
C ARG A 278 -8.75 -17.06 -32.97
N THR A 279 -8.42 -17.97 -32.05
CA THR A 279 -7.73 -19.22 -32.39
C THR A 279 -8.60 -20.08 -33.30
N LYS A 280 -9.89 -20.23 -32.99
CA LYS A 280 -10.82 -20.98 -33.84
C LYS A 280 -10.98 -20.39 -35.25
N GLU A 281 -11.01 -19.07 -35.40
CA GLU A 281 -11.04 -18.39 -36.71
C GLU A 281 -9.79 -18.74 -37.53
N LEU A 282 -8.59 -18.63 -36.93
CA LEU A 282 -7.32 -18.97 -37.59
C LEU A 282 -7.21 -20.46 -37.96
N ASP A 283 -7.78 -21.34 -37.15
CA ASP A 283 -7.81 -22.78 -37.43
C ASP A 283 -8.84 -23.14 -38.53
N SER A 284 -9.84 -22.28 -38.77
CA SER A 284 -10.85 -22.47 -39.83
C SER A 284 -10.46 -21.86 -41.18
N GLU A 285 -9.47 -20.95 -41.19
CA GLU A 285 -8.92 -20.32 -42.41
C GLU A 285 -7.71 -21.08 -42.99
N ASN A 286 -7.17 -22.08 -42.28
CA ASN A 286 -6.10 -22.98 -42.73
C ASN A 286 -6.65 -24.36 -43.10
#